data_AF-A0A955ASN7-F1
#
_entry.id   AF-A0A955ASN7-F1
#
_cell.length_a   1.000
_cell.length_b   1.000
_cell.length_c   1.000
_cell.angle_alpha   90.00
_cell.angle_beta   90.00
_cell.angle_gamma   90.00
#
_symmetry.space_group_name_H-M   'P 1'
#
loop_
_entity.id
_entity.type
_entity.pdbx_description
1 polymer ?
#
loop_
_entity_poly.entity_id
_entity_poly.type
_entity_poly.pdbx_seq_one_letter_code
_entity_poly.pdbx_strand_id
1 'polypeptide(L)' 'SAQPIEFLPNAFHGTTGAVKLLVGGFLIGFGARYAGGCTSGHSITGIANLNMPSLIATICFFAGGLGVTWGLGSWLF' A
#
# COMPACT_ATOMS: atom_id res chain seq x y z
N SER A 1 4.95 32.61 -2.50
CA SER A 1 5.65 31.38 -2.08
C SER A 1 4.82 30.12 -2.39
N ALA A 2 4.13 30.07 -3.53
CA ALA A 2 3.41 28.87 -3.95
C ALA A 2 4.43 27.84 -4.48
N GLN A 3 4.81 26.89 -3.64
CA GLN A 3 5.47 25.67 -4.10
C GLN A 3 4.41 24.88 -4.88
N PRO A 4 4.57 24.62 -6.19
CA PRO A 4 3.60 23.79 -6.89
C PRO A 4 3.63 22.41 -6.22
N ILE A 5 2.53 22.04 -5.58
CA ILE A 5 2.34 20.67 -5.09
C ILE A 5 2.24 19.83 -6.36
N GLU A 6 3.38 19.27 -6.77
CA GLU A 6 3.47 18.28 -7.84
C GLU A 6 2.80 17.01 -7.31
N PHE A 7 1.46 17.00 -7.27
CA PHE A 7 0.65 15.86 -6.81
C PHE A 7 1.05 14.55 -7.50
N LEU A 8 1.61 14.68 -8.69
CA LEU A 8 2.27 13.62 -9.44
C LEU A 8 3.73 14.03 -9.68
N PRO A 9 4.72 13.39 -9.03
CA PRO A 9 6.12 13.73 -9.27
C PRO A 9 6.49 13.51 -10.73
N ASN A 10 7.43 14.29 -11.27
CA ASN A 10 7.92 14.19 -12.65
C ASN A 10 8.34 12.75 -13.06
N ALA A 11 8.66 11.89 -12.08
CA ALA A 11 8.91 10.46 -12.26
C ALA A 11 7.70 9.63 -12.77
N PHE A 12 6.47 10.13 -12.63
CA PHE A 12 5.24 9.47 -13.08
C PHE A 12 4.52 10.22 -14.20
N HIS A 13 5.11 11.31 -14.70
CA HIS A 13 4.58 12.12 -15.81
C HIS A 13 4.86 11.45 -17.16
N GLY A 14 4.38 10.23 -17.33
CA GLY A 14 4.52 9.44 -18.54
C GLY A 14 3.64 8.20 -18.50
N THR A 15 3.39 7.59 -19.66
CA THR A 15 2.51 6.41 -19.79
C THR A 15 2.93 5.28 -18.85
N THR A 16 4.25 5.09 -18.67
CA THR A 16 4.82 4.09 -17.75
C THR A 16 4.47 4.40 -16.28
N GLY A 17 4.44 5.67 -15.88
CA GLY A 17 4.06 6.09 -14.53
C GLY A 17 2.57 5.86 -14.25
N ALA A 18 1.72 6.22 -15.21
CA ALA A 18 0.28 5.98 -15.14
C ALA A 18 -0.06 4.48 -15.01
N VAL A 19 0.60 3.62 -15.79
CA VAL A 19 0.42 2.16 -15.72
C VAL A 19 0.84 1.62 -14.35
N LYS A 20 1.97 2.06 -13.79
CA LYS A 20 2.42 1.63 -12.45
C LYS A 20 1.41 2.03 -11.36
N LEU A 21 0.85 3.23 -11.43
CA LEU A 21 -0.16 3.70 -10.48
C LEU A 21 -1.48 2.93 -10.61
N LEU A 22 -1.93 2.66 -11.83
CA LEU A 22 -3.13 1.87 -12.08
C LEU A 22 -2.99 0.44 -11.55
N VAL A 23 -1.89 -0.23 -11.89
CA VAL A 23 -1.63 -1.62 -11.47
C VAL A 23 -1.41 -1.69 -9.96
N GLY A 24 -0.60 -0.79 -9.39
CA GLY A 24 -0.34 -0.74 -7.96
C GLY A 24 -1.60 -0.44 -7.14
N GLY A 25 -2.37 0.58 -7.55
CA GLY A 25 -3.63 0.93 -6.90
C GLY A 25 -4.68 -0.18 -6.99
N PHE A 26 -4.78 -0.84 -8.14
CA PHE A 26 -5.67 -1.97 -8.33
C PHE A 26 -5.29 -3.18 -7.46
N LEU A 27 -4.01 -3.55 -7.41
CA LEU A 27 -3.53 -4.65 -6.55
C LEU A 27 -3.81 -4.39 -5.07
N ILE A 28 -3.56 -3.17 -4.60
CA ILE A 28 -3.81 -2.79 -3.20
C ILE A 28 -5.31 -2.86 -2.89
N GLY A 29 -6.16 -2.32 -3.77
CA GLY A 29 -7.61 -2.35 -3.61
C GLY A 29 -8.18 -3.77 -3.62
N PHE A 30 -7.71 -4.61 -4.55
CA PHE A 30 -8.10 -6.02 -4.62
C PHE A 30 -7.67 -6.80 -3.37
N GLY A 31 -6.42 -6.60 -2.92
CA GLY A 31 -5.90 -7.23 -1.70
C GLY A 31 -6.68 -6.84 -0.44
N ALA A 32 -7.05 -5.56 -0.30
CA ALA A 32 -7.90 -5.11 0.79
C ALA A 32 -9.27 -5.80 0.78
N ARG A 33 -9.87 -6.00 -0.41
CA ARG A 33 -11.16 -6.68 -0.47
C ARG A 33 -11.06 -8.18 -0.19
N TYR A 34 -9.98 -8.81 -0.62
CA TYR A 34 -9.69 -10.22 -0.31
C TYR A 34 -9.50 -10.45 1.19
N ALA A 35 -8.92 -9.50 1.91
CA ALA A 35 -8.78 -9.54 3.37
C ALA A 35 -10.09 -9.32 4.15
N GLY A 36 -11.21 -9.04 3.47
CA GLY A 36 -12.52 -8.84 4.11
C GLY A 36 -12.68 -7.49 4.83
N GLY A 37 -11.71 -6.57 4.71
CA GLY A 37 -11.73 -5.29 5.42
C GLY A 37 -10.63 -4.34 4.95
N CYS A 38 -10.73 -3.07 5.36
CA CYS A 38 -9.67 -2.11 5.12
C CYS A 38 -8.53 -2.29 6.14
N THR A 39 -7.30 -1.98 5.73
CA THR A 39 -6.11 -2.00 6.59
C THR A 39 -6.31 -1.17 7.86
N SER A 40 -6.96 0.00 7.73
CA SER A 40 -7.29 0.88 8.85
C SER A 40 -8.32 0.29 9.81
N GLY A 41 -9.33 -0.44 9.31
CA GLY A 41 -10.35 -1.08 10.15
C GLY A 41 -9.82 -2.26 10.97
N HIS A 42 -8.94 -3.08 10.38
CA HIS A 42 -8.31 -4.19 11.10
C HIS A 42 -7.25 -3.72 12.10
N SER A 43 -6.44 -2.72 11.75
CA SER A 43 -5.37 -2.25 12.63
C SER A 43 -5.87 -1.35 13.77
N ILE A 44 -6.91 -0.50 13.57
CA ILE A 44 -7.37 0.43 14.62
C ILE A 44 -8.37 -0.24 15.58
N THR A 45 -9.45 -0.80 15.04
CA THR A 45 -10.53 -1.42 15.85
C THR A 45 -10.22 -2.86 16.29
N GLY A 46 -9.45 -3.61 15.49
CA GLY A 46 -9.15 -5.02 15.78
C GLY A 46 -7.98 -5.23 16.75
N ILE A 47 -6.97 -4.35 16.75
CA ILE A 47 -5.92 -4.35 17.78
C ILE A 47 -6.51 -3.90 19.13
N ALA A 48 -7.44 -2.94 19.12
CA ALA A 48 -8.14 -2.49 20.33
C ALA A 48 -8.99 -3.58 21.02
N ASN A 49 -9.41 -4.62 20.28
CA ASN A 49 -10.15 -5.79 20.82
C ASN A 49 -9.26 -7.01 21.16
N LEU A 50 -7.93 -6.88 21.05
CA LEU A 50 -6.96 -7.96 21.31
C LEU A 50 -7.26 -9.28 20.58
N ASN A 51 -7.84 -9.22 19.38
CA ASN A 51 -8.23 -10.41 18.63
C ASN A 51 -7.08 -10.86 17.71
N MET A 52 -6.56 -12.07 17.93
CA MET A 52 -5.49 -12.72 17.15
C MET A 52 -5.57 -12.56 15.61
N PRO A 53 -6.74 -12.67 14.93
CA PRO A 53 -6.83 -12.49 13.48
C PRO A 53 -6.46 -11.08 12.98
N SER A 54 -6.67 -10.03 13.78
CA SER A 54 -6.32 -8.67 13.34
C SER A 54 -4.81 -8.39 13.45
N LEU A 55 -4.13 -9.06 14.39
CA LEU A 55 -2.68 -9.01 14.50
C LEU A 55 -2.02 -9.69 13.29
N ILE A 56 -2.50 -10.88 12.92
CA ILE A 56 -2.05 -11.61 11.72
C ILE A 56 -2.24 -10.77 10.46
N ALA A 57 -3.42 -10.15 10.29
CA ALA A 57 -3.72 -9.33 9.12
C ALA A 57 -2.76 -8.14 9.02
N THR A 58 -2.52 -7.44 10.13
CA THR A 58 -1.63 -6.28 10.17
C THR A 58 -0.17 -6.67 9.87
N ILE A 59 0.31 -7.79 10.42
CA ILE A 59 1.65 -8.32 10.16
C ILE A 59 1.82 -8.68 8.68
N CYS A 60 0.84 -9.35 8.06
CA CYS A 60 0.89 -9.68 6.64
C CYS A 60 0.93 -8.44 5.73
N PHE A 61 0.15 -7.39 6.05
CA PHE A 61 0.20 -6.14 5.30
C PHE A 61 1.56 -5.44 5.41
N PHE A 62 2.12 -5.38 6.62
CA PHE A 62 3.45 -4.80 6.84
C PHE A 62 4.56 -5.62 6.17
N ALA A 63 4.53 -6.94 6.30
CA ALA A 63 5.50 -7.85 5.69
C ALA A 63 5.44 -7.79 4.16
N GLY A 64 4.25 -7.70 3.56
CA GLY A 64 4.08 -7.50 2.12
C GLY A 64 4.63 -6.17 1.62
N GLY A 65 4.38 -5.07 2.35
CA GLY A 65 4.93 -3.75 2.04
C GLY A 65 6.45 -3.69 2.18
N LEU A 66 7.00 -4.26 3.25
CA LEU A 66 8.44 -4.43 3.45
C LEU A 66 9.06 -5.31 2.36
N GLY A 67 8.46 -6.45 2.04
CA GLY A 67 8.94 -7.35 1.00
C GLY A 67 8.97 -6.69 -0.39
N VAL A 68 7.94 -5.94 -0.75
CA VAL A 68 7.91 -5.17 -2.00
C VAL A 68 8.95 -4.05 -1.99
N THR A 69 9.08 -3.30 -0.90
CA THR A 69 10.02 -2.17 -0.85
C THR A 69 11.47 -2.65 -0.88
N TRP A 70 11.79 -3.72 -0.17
CA TRP A 70 13.15 -4.25 -0.10
C TRP A 70 13.49 -5.15 -1.28
N GLY A 71 12.55 -5.98 -1.74
CA GLY A 71 12.77 -6.88 -2.88
C GLY A 71 12.64 -6.18 -4.23
N LEU A 72 11.61 -5.35 -4.39
CA LEU A 72 11.38 -4.62 -5.65
C LEU A 72 12.12 -3.29 -5.65
N GLY A 73 12.14 -2.54 -4.54
CA GLY A 73 12.87 -1.27 -4.47
C GLY A 73 14.38 -1.40 -4.60
N SER A 74 14.98 -2.50 -4.11
CA SER A 74 16.41 -2.81 -4.33
C SER A 74 16.75 -3.14 -5.79
N TRP A 75 15.74 -3.57 -6.58
CA TRP A 75 15.91 -3.91 -8.00
C TRP A 75 15.49 -2.78 -8.96
N LEU A 76 14.78 -1.76 -8.46
CA LEU A 76 14.12 -0.71 -9.25
C LEU A 76 14.66 0.71 -8.97
N PHE A 77 15.50 0.87 -7.94
CA PHE A 77 16.27 2.09 -7.58
C PHE A 77 17.75 1.75 -7.43
#